data_AF-M5U4M5-F1
#
_entry.id   AF-M5U4M5-F1
#
_cell.length_a   1.000
_cell.length_b   1.000
_cell.length_c   1.000
_cell.angle_alpha   90.00
_cell.angle_beta   90.00
_cell.angle_gamma   90.00
#
_symmetry.space_group_name_H-M   'P 1'
#
loop_
_entity.id
_entity.type
_entity.pdbx_description
1 polymer ?
#
loop_
_entity_poly.entity_id
_entity_poly.type
_entity_poly.pdbx_seq_one_letter_code
_entity_poly.pdbx_strand_id
1 'polypeptide(L)'
;MLRQIADEAEAIENEHVTEIRSSLKICLQQFSQPHQKLLLAPYLSGGQVKRIANDCGKSVNALYKLLGRLRQKLSTCIESRLQAGS
;
A
#
# COMPACT_ATOMS: atom_id res chain seq x y z
N MET A 1 -30.26 -23.25 -7.52
CA MET A 1 -29.24 -23.08 -8.58
C MET A 1 -28.66 -21.65 -8.62
N LEU A 2 -29.43 -20.57 -8.47
CA LEU A 2 -28.89 -19.19 -8.40
C LEU A 2 -28.20 -18.80 -7.08
N ARG A 3 -28.55 -19.42 -5.94
CA ARG A 3 -27.92 -19.13 -4.64
C ARG A 3 -26.45 -19.54 -4.54
N GLN A 4 -26.07 -20.65 -5.17
CA GLN A 4 -24.70 -21.19 -5.08
C GLN A 4 -23.67 -20.30 -5.80
N ILE A 5 -24.08 -19.66 -6.90
CA ILE A 5 -23.20 -18.76 -7.66
C ILE A 5 -22.91 -17.47 -6.88
N ALA A 6 -23.89 -16.97 -6.12
CA ALA A 6 -23.71 -15.78 -5.28
C ALA A 6 -22.75 -16.07 -4.10
N ASP A 7 -22.91 -17.21 -3.43
CA ASP A 7 -22.06 -17.61 -2.30
C ASP A 7 -20.61 -17.88 -2.75
N GLU A 8 -20.40 -18.48 -3.93
CA GLU A 8 -19.06 -18.71 -4.50
C GLU A 8 -18.37 -17.41 -4.93
N ALA A 9 -19.10 -16.47 -5.53
CA ALA A 9 -18.54 -15.17 -5.93
C ALA A 9 -18.08 -14.37 -4.70
N GLU A 10 -18.87 -14.37 -3.62
CA GLU A 10 -18.53 -13.69 -2.37
C GLU A 10 -17.35 -14.35 -1.65
N ALA A 11 -17.21 -15.68 -1.74
CA ALA A 11 -16.04 -16.40 -1.23
C ALA A 11 -14.76 -16.04 -1.98
N ILE A 12 -14.79 -16.03 -3.31
CA ILE A 12 -13.63 -15.67 -4.17
C ILE A 12 -13.22 -14.21 -3.91
N GLU A 13 -14.19 -13.30 -3.80
CA GLU A 13 -13.91 -11.89 -3.51
C GLU A 13 -13.24 -11.72 -2.14
N ASN A 14 -13.70 -12.44 -1.12
CA ASN A 14 -13.10 -12.43 0.22
C ASN A 14 -11.67 -13.00 0.25
N GLU A 15 -11.41 -14.06 -0.52
CA GLU A 15 -10.09 -14.67 -0.62
C GLU A 15 -9.10 -13.72 -1.30
N HIS A 16 -9.50 -13.10 -2.41
CA HIS A 16 -8.70 -12.13 -3.13
C HIS A 16 -8.41 -10.86 -2.31
N VAL A 17 -9.39 -10.35 -1.56
CA VAL A 17 -9.17 -9.23 -0.61
C VAL A 17 -8.17 -9.62 0.48
N THR A 18 -8.24 -10.87 0.96
CA THR A 18 -7.32 -11.37 1.98
C THR A 18 -5.88 -11.45 1.44
N GLU A 19 -5.70 -11.92 0.22
CA GLU A 19 -4.40 -12.00 -0.46
C GLU A 19 -3.78 -10.61 -0.71
N ILE A 20 -4.57 -9.65 -1.21
CA ILE A 20 -4.13 -8.27 -1.39
C ILE A 20 -3.68 -7.68 -0.06
N ARG A 21 -4.47 -7.87 1.01
CA ARG A 21 -4.15 -7.34 2.33
C ARG A 21 -2.88 -7.95 2.90
N SER A 22 -2.69 -9.26 2.74
CA SER A 22 -1.48 -9.97 3.14
C SER A 22 -0.26 -9.46 2.37
N SER A 23 -0.36 -9.36 1.06
CA SER A 23 0.71 -8.86 0.18
C SER A 23 1.10 -7.43 0.52
N LEU A 24 0.13 -6.54 0.72
CA LEU A 24 0.36 -5.17 1.17
C LEU A 24 1.11 -5.13 2.50
N LYS A 25 0.69 -5.92 3.50
CA LYS A 25 1.34 -5.97 4.80
C LYS A 25 2.81 -6.40 4.68
N ILE A 26 3.07 -7.47 3.95
CA ILE A 26 4.44 -8.00 3.77
C ILE A 26 5.30 -6.99 2.98
N CYS A 27 4.77 -6.39 1.92
CA CYS A 27 5.51 -5.41 1.14
C CYS A 27 5.80 -4.13 1.92
N LEU A 28 4.86 -3.66 2.74
CA LEU A 28 5.06 -2.47 3.57
C LEU A 28 6.18 -2.69 4.60
N GLN A 29 6.30 -3.91 5.15
CA GLN A 29 7.35 -4.27 6.11
C GLN A 29 8.77 -4.23 5.53
N GLN A 30 8.93 -4.28 4.20
CA GLN A 30 10.25 -4.16 3.55
C GLN A 30 10.79 -2.73 3.53
N PHE A 31 9.95 -1.74 3.81
CA PHE A 31 10.38 -0.34 3.88
C PHE A 31 10.88 -0.01 5.29
N SER A 32 11.82 0.94 5.39
CA SER A 32 12.21 1.49 6.68
C SER A 32 11.06 2.23 7.36
N GLN A 33 11.10 2.34 8.68
CA GLN A 33 10.06 3.05 9.46
C GLN A 33 9.74 4.47 8.95
N PRO A 34 10.73 5.33 8.60
CA PRO A 34 10.44 6.64 8.01
C PRO A 34 9.70 6.55 6.66
N HIS A 35 10.04 5.57 5.82
CA HIS A 35 9.37 5.35 4.54
C HIS A 35 7.95 4.80 4.71
N GLN A 36 7.73 3.91 5.67
CA GLN A 36 6.38 3.46 6.04
C GLN A 36 5.51 4.64 6.50
N LYS A 37 6.06 5.50 7.40
CA LYS A 37 5.39 6.72 7.86
C LYS A 37 5.02 7.65 6.70
N LEU A 38 5.93 7.82 5.72
CA LEU A 38 5.68 8.63 4.53
C LEU A 38 4.61 8.01 3.62
N LEU A 39 4.63 6.69 3.40
CA LEU A 39 3.64 5.96 2.59
C LEU A 39 2.23 6.08 3.18
N LEU A 40 2.11 6.07 4.51
CA LEU A 40 0.84 6.16 5.23
C LEU A 40 0.34 7.60 5.41
N ALA A 41 1.23 8.61 5.29
CA ALA A 41 0.91 10.02 5.52
C ALA A 41 -0.34 10.54 4.78
N PRO A 42 -0.62 10.18 3.51
CA PRO A 42 -1.80 10.65 2.79
C PRO A 42 -3.13 10.13 3.34
N TYR A 43 -3.13 9.02 4.09
CA TYR A 43 -4.33 8.41 4.69
C TYR A 43 -4.58 8.88 6.13
N LEU A 44 -3.64 9.63 6.69
CA LEU A 44 -3.79 10.31 7.96
C LEU A 44 -4.41 11.70 7.73
N SER A 45 -4.50 12.51 8.77
CA SER A 45 -4.95 13.91 8.65
C SER A 45 -4.22 14.68 7.52
N GLY A 46 -4.94 15.60 6.88
CA GLY A 46 -4.39 16.43 5.82
C GLY A 46 -3.10 17.14 6.23
N GLY A 47 -2.14 17.24 5.29
CA GLY A 47 -0.88 17.96 5.50
C GLY A 47 0.26 17.16 6.15
N GLN A 48 0.08 15.87 6.45
CA GLN A 48 1.13 15.04 7.06
C GLN A 48 2.42 14.99 6.23
N VAL A 49 2.34 14.95 4.90
CA VAL A 49 3.53 15.00 4.03
C VAL A 49 4.30 16.31 4.24
N LYS A 50 3.60 17.45 4.36
CA LYS A 50 4.26 18.74 4.63
C LYS A 50 4.94 18.76 6.00
N ARG A 51 4.29 18.21 7.03
CA ARG A 51 4.87 18.10 8.38
C ARG A 51 6.14 17.25 8.39
N ILE A 52 6.08 16.06 7.78
CA ILE A 52 7.27 15.19 7.66
C ILE A 52 8.42 15.91 6.93
N ALA A 53 8.12 16.69 5.88
CA ALA A 53 9.13 17.44 5.15
C ALA A 53 9.85 18.47 6.05
N ASN A 54 9.07 19.22 6.84
CA ASN A 54 9.61 20.17 7.81
C ASN A 54 10.45 19.47 8.88
N ASP A 55 9.96 18.37 9.46
CA ASP A 55 10.64 17.62 10.52
C ASP A 55 12.01 17.08 10.08
N CYS A 56 12.16 16.71 8.80
CA CYS A 56 13.43 16.21 8.26
C CYS A 56 14.26 17.26 7.50
N GLY A 57 13.87 18.54 7.54
CA GLY A 57 14.59 19.63 6.87
C GLY A 57 14.65 19.47 5.35
N LYS A 58 13.63 18.86 4.74
CA LYS A 58 13.53 18.65 3.28
C LYS A 58 12.42 19.50 2.69
N SER A 59 12.55 19.83 1.40
CA SER A 59 11.45 20.48 0.69
C SER A 59 10.28 19.52 0.51
N VAL A 60 9.06 20.06 0.56
CA VAL A 60 7.82 19.31 0.30
C VAL A 60 7.88 18.61 -1.06
N ASN A 61 8.45 19.26 -2.08
CA ASN A 61 8.63 18.69 -3.42
C ASN A 61 9.57 17.46 -3.40
N ALA A 62 10.70 17.54 -2.70
CA ALA A 62 11.61 16.40 -2.57
C ALA A 62 10.91 15.20 -1.90
N LEU A 63 10.05 15.47 -0.92
CA LEU A 63 9.31 14.43 -0.22
C LEU A 63 8.20 13.82 -1.07
N TYR A 64 7.46 14.60 -1.87
CA TYR A 64 6.51 14.04 -2.84
C TYR A 64 7.19 13.19 -3.92
N LYS A 65 8.37 13.60 -4.42
CA LYS A 65 9.16 12.78 -5.34
C LYS A 65 9.60 11.47 -4.69
N LEU A 66 10.00 11.50 -3.42
CA LEU A 66 10.31 10.28 -2.67
C LEU A 66 9.08 9.40 -2.51
N LEU A 67 7.94 9.97 -2.10
CA LEU A 67 6.67 9.26 -1.95
C LEU A 67 6.25 8.56 -3.26
N GLY A 68 6.39 9.22 -4.41
CA GLY A 68 6.12 8.62 -5.71
C GLY A 68 6.98 7.38 -5.98
N ARG A 69 8.29 7.46 -5.74
CA ARG A 69 9.20 6.32 -5.89
C ARG A 69 8.88 5.18 -4.91
N LEU A 70 8.52 5.49 -3.67
CA LEU A 70 8.14 4.48 -2.69
C LEU A 70 6.84 3.78 -3.09
N ARG A 71 5.86 4.52 -3.63
CA ARG A 71 4.61 3.93 -4.14
C ARG A 71 4.87 2.99 -5.31
N GLN A 72 5.72 3.36 -6.26
CA GLN A 72 6.09 2.45 -7.35
C GLN A 72 6.72 1.16 -6.83
N LYS A 73 7.69 1.26 -5.90
CA LYS A 73 8.30 0.08 -5.27
C LYS A 73 7.27 -0.80 -4.53
N LEU A 74 6.33 -0.17 -3.83
CA LEU A 74 5.27 -0.87 -3.10
C LEU A 74 4.35 -1.62 -4.07
N SER A 75 3.89 -0.94 -5.13
CA SER A 75 3.06 -1.53 -6.18
C SER A 75 3.75 -2.72 -6.86
N THR A 76 5.01 -2.57 -7.30
CA THR A 76 5.77 -3.66 -7.90
C THR A 76 5.90 -4.87 -6.98
N CYS A 77 6.12 -4.63 -5.68
CA CYS A 77 6.16 -5.73 -4.70
C CYS A 77 4.81 -6.44 -4.57
N ILE A 78 3.71 -5.70 -4.51
CA ILE A 78 2.36 -6.28 -4.39
C ILE A 78 2.01 -7.06 -5.66
N GLU A 79 2.20 -6.46 -6.84
CA GLU A 79 1.97 -7.10 -8.14
C GLU A 79 2.77 -8.39 -8.29
N SER A 80 4.06 -8.38 -7.93
CA SER A 80 4.90 -9.58 -7.97
C SER A 80 4.42 -10.69 -7.03
N ARG A 81 3.81 -10.35 -5.89
CA ARG A 81 3.29 -11.34 -4.94
C ARG A 81 1.96 -11.93 -5.39
N LEU A 82 1.09 -11.09 -5.95
CA LEU A 82 -0.19 -11.54 -6.50
C LEU A 82 0.03 -12.43 -7.74
N GLN A 83 1.04 -12.13 -8.56
CA GLN A 83 1.42 -12.97 -9.70
C GLN A 83 2.15 -14.27 -9.30
N ALA A 84 2.77 -14.33 -8.12
CA ALA A 84 3.43 -15.53 -7.63
C ALA A 84 2.48 -16.50 -6.91
N GLY A 85 1.28 -16.05 -6.56
CA GLY A 85 0.21 -16.86 -5.96
C GLY A 85 -0.88 -17.29 -6.94
N SER A 86 -0.82 -16.84 -8.20
CA SER A 86 -1.76 -17.16 -9.29
C SER A 86 -1.36 -18.39 -10.09
#